data_AF-S4N0B3-F1
#
_entry.id   AF-S4N0B3-F1
#
_cell.length_a   1.000
_cell.length_b   1.000
_cell.length_c   1.000
_cell.angle_alpha   90.00
_cell.angle_beta   90.00
_cell.angle_gamma   90.00
#
_symmetry.space_group_name_H-M   'P 1'
#
loop_
_entity.id
_entity.type
_entity.pdbx_description
1 polymer ?
#
loop_
_entity_poly.entity_id
_entity_poly.type
_entity_poly.pdbx_seq_one_letter_code
_entity_poly.pdbx_strand_id
1 'polypeptide(L)'
;MERMRDLAADTIGFMNDIHSFEREKRRGDGHNLIAVLRRERGCSWQEATDEAYRMTIACLDEYLELQERVPQMCDELRLDEAERDRVRMGVEAIQHWINGNYEWALTSGRYAAAKEGAVATAELAGRGSVDDLLTV
;
A
#
# COMPACT_ATOMS: atom_id res chain seq x y z
N MET A 1 4.69 -15.37 -9.39
CA MET A 1 4.11 -14.04 -9.67
C MET A 1 2.92 -13.69 -8.78
N GLU A 2 2.04 -14.62 -8.39
CA GLU A 2 0.90 -14.32 -7.52
C GLU A 2 1.32 -13.68 -6.19
N ARG A 3 2.19 -14.33 -5.42
CA ARG A 3 2.71 -13.79 -4.16
C ARG A 3 3.33 -12.39 -4.28
N MET A 4 4.06 -12.11 -5.37
CA MET A 4 4.62 -10.77 -5.61
C MET A 4 3.53 -9.71 -5.79
N ARG A 5 2.39 -10.06 -6.41
CA ARG A 5 1.25 -9.13 -6.53
C ARG A 5 0.56 -8.92 -5.19
N ASP A 6 0.40 -9.97 -4.39
CA ASP A 6 -0.20 -9.85 -3.05
C ASP A 6 0.66 -8.96 -2.15
N LEU A 7 1.97 -9.18 -2.15
CA LEU A 7 2.92 -8.34 -1.40
C LEU A 7 2.89 -6.88 -1.86
N ALA A 8 2.82 -6.63 -3.17
CA ALA A 8 2.69 -5.28 -3.70
C ALA A 8 1.37 -4.62 -3.26
N ALA A 9 0.25 -5.36 -3.31
CA ALA A 9 -1.04 -4.88 -2.86
C ALA A 9 -1.04 -4.56 -1.36
N ASP A 10 -0.47 -5.44 -0.53
CA ASP A 10 -0.31 -5.24 0.92
C ASP A 10 0.57 -4.02 1.22
N THR A 11 1.74 -3.92 0.58
CA THR A 11 2.64 -2.76 0.73
C THR A 11 1.93 -1.45 0.36
N ILE A 12 1.20 -1.42 -0.76
CA ILE A 12 0.44 -0.24 -1.20
C ILE A 12 -0.70 0.10 -0.24
N GLY A 13 -1.47 -0.89 0.19
CA GLY A 13 -2.56 -0.73 1.14
C GLY A 13 -2.07 -0.23 2.50
N PHE A 14 -1.03 -0.83 3.05
CA PHE A 14 -0.49 -0.43 4.35
C PHE A 14 0.14 0.97 4.29
N MET A 15 0.82 1.34 3.20
CA MET A 15 1.27 2.73 3.01
C MET A 15 0.08 3.71 2.98
N ASN A 16 -1.03 3.34 2.32
CA ASN A 16 -2.24 4.16 2.32
C ASN A 16 -2.71 4.42 3.75
N ASP A 17 -2.89 3.35 4.53
CA ASP A 17 -3.38 3.39 5.90
C ASP A 17 -2.44 4.22 6.80
N ILE A 18 -1.13 4.06 6.65
CA ILE A 18 -0.14 4.84 7.40
C ILE A 18 -0.26 6.33 7.08
N HIS A 19 -0.35 6.68 5.79
CA HIS A 19 -0.42 8.08 5.37
C HIS A 19 -1.77 8.75 5.69
N SER A 20 -2.87 7.98 5.68
CA SER A 20 -4.22 8.48 5.90
C SER A 20 -4.65 8.47 7.37
N PHE A 21 -3.91 7.77 8.23
CA PHE A 21 -4.30 7.43 9.60
C PHE A 21 -4.78 8.63 10.44
N GLU A 22 -4.02 9.73 10.46
CA GLU A 22 -4.39 10.90 11.30
C GLU A 22 -5.72 11.53 10.88
N ARG A 23 -6.05 11.48 9.58
CA ARG A 23 -7.34 11.95 9.07
C ARG A 23 -8.46 10.99 9.42
N GLU A 24 -8.24 9.69 9.24
CA GLU A 24 -9.24 8.64 9.48
C GLU A 24 -9.57 8.48 10.97
N LYS A 25 -8.55 8.56 11.83
CA LYS A 25 -8.69 8.61 13.28
C LYS A 25 -9.62 9.74 13.75
N ARG A 26 -9.54 10.93 13.14
CA ARG A 26 -10.43 12.07 13.47
C ARG A 26 -11.87 11.84 13.05
N ARG A 27 -12.09 11.08 11.97
CA ARG A 27 -13.42 10.69 11.50
C ARG A 27 -14.02 9.53 12.28
N GLY A 28 -13.20 8.82 13.06
CA GLY A 28 -13.62 7.61 13.77
C GLY A 28 -13.77 6.40 12.84
N ASP A 29 -13.07 6.40 11.69
CA ASP A 29 -13.08 5.27 10.77
C ASP A 29 -12.29 4.09 11.37
N GLY A 30 -12.90 2.91 11.35
CA GLY A 30 -12.30 1.67 11.85
C GLY A 30 -11.55 0.88 10.77
N HIS A 31 -11.69 1.24 9.50
CA HIS A 31 -11.10 0.52 8.37
C HIS A 31 -9.68 1.02 8.06
N ASN A 32 -8.78 0.85 9.04
CA ASN A 32 -7.37 1.21 8.92
C ASN A 32 -6.53 0.20 9.72
N LEU A 33 -5.45 -0.30 9.14
CA LEU A 33 -4.56 -1.29 9.76
C LEU A 33 -4.12 -0.88 11.16
N ILE A 34 -3.76 0.38 11.39
CA ILE A 34 -3.31 0.87 12.70
C ILE A 34 -4.46 0.80 13.73
N ALA A 35 -5.68 1.14 13.32
CA ALA A 35 -6.86 1.03 14.17
C ALA A 35 -7.19 -0.43 14.53
N VAL A 36 -7.09 -1.33 13.55
CA VAL A 36 -7.29 -2.77 13.75
C VAL A 36 -6.22 -3.34 14.67
N LEU A 37 -4.94 -3.10 14.40
CA LEU A 37 -3.82 -3.57 15.21
C LEU A 37 -3.93 -3.10 16.65
N ARG A 38 -4.26 -1.83 16.86
CA ARG A 38 -4.46 -1.28 18.21
C ARG A 38 -5.57 -2.03 18.95
N ARG A 39 -6.73 -2.21 18.29
CA ARG A 39 -7.89 -2.87 18.91
C ARG A 39 -7.59 -4.32 19.24
N GLU A 40 -7.04 -5.07 18.30
CA GLU A 40 -6.79 -6.51 18.45
C GLU A 40 -5.68 -6.81 19.45
N ARG A 41 -4.64 -5.97 19.52
CA ARG A 41 -3.50 -6.18 20.42
C ARG A 41 -3.60 -5.45 21.76
N GLY A 42 -4.58 -4.57 21.91
CA GLY A 42 -4.77 -3.76 23.12
C GLY A 42 -3.59 -2.82 23.43
N CYS A 43 -2.85 -2.38 22.41
CA CYS A 43 -1.64 -1.57 22.56
C CYS A 43 -1.90 -0.06 22.43
N SER A 44 -0.86 0.74 22.56
CA SER A 44 -0.89 2.18 22.27
C SER A 44 -0.99 2.45 20.76
N TRP A 45 -1.38 3.68 20.40
CA TRP A 45 -1.38 4.10 19.01
C TRP A 45 0.01 4.06 18.38
N GLN A 46 1.05 4.43 19.14
CA GLN A 46 2.43 4.41 18.64
C GLN A 46 2.87 2.97 18.33
N GLU A 47 2.62 2.03 19.24
CA GLU A 47 2.97 0.62 19.02
C GLU A 47 2.23 0.02 17.82
N ALA A 48 0.96 0.37 17.61
CA ALA A 48 0.20 -0.06 16.44
C ALA A 48 0.74 0.54 15.13
N THR A 49 1.14 1.82 15.16
CA THR A 49 1.79 2.49 14.03
C THR A 49 3.14 1.86 13.69
N ASP A 50 3.98 1.62 14.69
CA ASP A 50 5.30 0.99 14.51
C ASP A 50 5.16 -0.42 13.92
N GLU A 51 4.15 -1.17 14.36
CA GLU A 51 3.83 -2.47 13.80
C GLU A 51 3.35 -2.39 12.34
N ALA A 52 2.51 -1.42 12.00
CA ALA A 52 2.08 -1.21 10.60
C ALA A 52 3.28 -0.88 9.69
N TYR A 53 4.23 -0.05 10.16
CA TYR A 53 5.49 0.19 9.46
C TYR A 53 6.31 -1.10 9.29
N ARG A 54 6.47 -1.88 10.36
CA ARG A 54 7.20 -3.14 10.32
C ARG A 54 6.58 -4.13 9.32
N MET A 55 5.25 -4.24 9.29
CA MET A 55 4.52 -5.08 8.34
C MET A 55 4.73 -4.61 6.89
N THR A 56 4.63 -3.30 6.65
CA THR A 56 4.86 -2.71 5.32
C THR A 56 6.27 -3.02 4.80
N ILE A 57 7.28 -2.86 5.66
CA ILE A 57 8.69 -3.15 5.33
C ILE A 57 8.86 -4.64 5.05
N ALA A 58 8.32 -5.52 5.89
CA ALA A 58 8.41 -6.96 5.69
C ALA A 58 7.79 -7.42 4.35
N CYS A 59 6.66 -6.84 3.95
CA CYS A 59 6.07 -7.12 2.64
C CYS A 59 6.98 -6.69 1.49
N LEU A 60 7.62 -5.53 1.60
CA LEU A 60 8.55 -5.03 0.58
C LEU A 60 9.83 -5.87 0.51
N ASP A 61 10.40 -6.24 1.65
CA ASP A 61 11.59 -7.10 1.73
C ASP A 61 11.31 -8.47 1.07
N GLU A 62 10.18 -9.11 1.39
CA GLU A 62 9.81 -10.38 0.75
C GLU A 62 9.59 -10.23 -0.77
N TYR A 63 9.02 -9.10 -1.21
CA TYR A 63 8.87 -8.81 -2.64
C TYR A 63 10.24 -8.74 -3.33
N LEU A 64 11.20 -8.05 -2.72
CA LEU A 64 12.56 -7.91 -3.26
C LEU A 64 13.28 -9.25 -3.32
N GLU A 65 13.18 -10.07 -2.26
CA GLU A 65 13.74 -11.43 -2.25
C GLU A 65 13.13 -12.31 -3.37
N LEU A 66 11.81 -12.24 -3.59
CA LEU A 66 11.16 -12.97 -4.67
C LEU A 66 11.60 -12.47 -6.04
N GLN A 67 11.75 -11.15 -6.20
CA GLN A 67 12.23 -10.55 -7.44
C GLN A 67 13.64 -11.05 -7.80
N GLU A 68 14.55 -11.13 -6.83
CA GLU A 68 15.92 -11.65 -7.03
C GLU A 68 15.95 -13.13 -7.45
N ARG A 69 14.93 -13.90 -7.06
CA ARG A 69 14.81 -15.33 -7.40
C ARG A 69 14.22 -15.59 -8.79
N VAL A 70 13.65 -14.58 -9.45
CA VAL A 70 13.00 -14.73 -10.77
C VAL A 70 13.93 -15.32 -11.84
N PRO A 71 15.20 -14.90 -11.99
CA PRO A 71 16.09 -15.49 -12.99
C PRO A 71 16.30 -16.99 -12.78
N GLN A 72 16.53 -17.42 -11.53
CA GLN A 72 16.67 -18.84 -11.19
C GLN A 72 15.40 -19.62 -11.49
N MET A 73 14.22 -19.07 -11.15
CA MET A 73 12.93 -19.69 -11.48
C MET A 73 12.78 -19.89 -13.00
N CYS A 74 13.16 -18.90 -13.80
CA CYS A 74 13.14 -19.03 -15.26
C CYS A 74 14.07 -20.13 -15.77
N ASP A 75 15.25 -20.31 -15.15
CA ASP A 75 16.20 -21.38 -15.47
C ASP A 75 15.64 -22.76 -15.11
N GLU A 76 15.07 -22.91 -13.91
CA GLU A 76 14.47 -24.16 -13.42
C GLU A 76 13.29 -24.61 -14.29
N LEU A 77 12.48 -23.65 -14.77
CA LEU A 77 11.37 -23.89 -15.69
C LEU A 77 11.79 -24.03 -17.15
N ARG A 78 13.08 -23.83 -17.45
CA ARG A 78 13.65 -23.89 -18.82
C ARG A 78 12.93 -22.98 -19.81
N LEU A 79 12.56 -21.79 -19.35
CA LEU A 79 11.87 -20.80 -20.19
C LEU A 79 12.77 -20.32 -21.32
N ASP A 80 12.18 -20.15 -22.50
CA ASP A 80 12.84 -19.52 -23.64
C ASP A 80 12.98 -17.99 -23.44
N GLU A 81 13.66 -17.33 -24.38
CA GLU A 81 13.91 -15.88 -24.30
C GLU A 81 12.60 -15.06 -24.33
N ALA A 82 11.64 -15.46 -25.16
CA ALA A 82 10.36 -14.75 -25.27
C ALA A 82 9.50 -14.93 -24.00
N GLU A 83 9.54 -16.10 -23.36
CA GLU A 83 8.89 -16.36 -22.08
C GLU A 83 9.54 -15.59 -20.93
N ARG A 84 10.88 -15.55 -20.88
CA ARG A 84 11.63 -14.74 -19.91
C ARG A 84 11.31 -13.26 -20.02
N ASP A 85 11.18 -12.76 -21.25
CA ASP A 85 10.79 -11.38 -21.51
C ASP A 85 9.40 -11.07 -20.95
N ARG A 86 8.43 -11.98 -21.14
CA ARG A 86 7.08 -11.82 -20.55
C ARG A 86 7.11 -11.83 -19.02
N VAL A 87 7.92 -12.69 -18.41
CA VAL A 87 8.08 -12.73 -16.95
C VAL A 87 8.69 -11.41 -16.45
N ARG A 88 9.75 -10.92 -17.10
CA ARG A 88 10.41 -9.66 -16.76
C ARG A 88 9.42 -8.49 -16.85
N MET A 89 8.66 -8.38 -17.93
CA MET A 89 7.61 -7.35 -18.05
C MET A 89 6.58 -7.42 -16.92
N GLY A 90 6.20 -8.63 -16.50
CA GLY A 90 5.28 -8.81 -15.38
C GLY A 90 5.86 -8.34 -14.04
N VAL A 91 7.14 -8.61 -13.79
CA VAL A 91 7.86 -8.11 -12.60
C VAL A 91 7.96 -6.58 -12.62
N GLU A 92 8.39 -6.01 -13.75
CA GLU A 92 8.51 -4.56 -13.93
C GLU A 92 7.17 -3.84 -13.72
N ALA A 93 6.06 -4.41 -14.21
CA ALA A 93 4.73 -3.85 -13.99
C ALA A 93 4.37 -3.76 -12.49
N ILE A 94 4.72 -4.77 -11.69
CA ILE A 94 4.48 -4.76 -10.25
C ILE A 94 5.38 -3.72 -9.57
N GLN A 95 6.65 -3.65 -9.95
CA GLN A 95 7.57 -2.64 -9.43
C GLN A 95 7.08 -1.22 -9.73
N HIS A 96 6.57 -0.97 -10.95
CA HIS A 96 5.97 0.30 -11.32
C HIS A 96 4.71 0.63 -10.51
N TRP A 97 3.92 -0.37 -10.13
CA TRP A 97 2.75 -0.14 -9.29
C TRP A 97 3.13 0.34 -7.89
N ILE A 98 4.11 -0.31 -7.26
CA ILE A 98 4.63 0.08 -5.94
C ILE A 98 5.22 1.50 -6.01
N ASN A 99 6.13 1.74 -6.96
CA ASN A 99 6.80 3.03 -7.11
C ASN A 99 5.83 4.15 -7.47
N GLY A 100 4.89 3.88 -8.38
CA GLY A 100 3.86 4.84 -8.77
C GLY A 100 2.98 5.25 -7.61
N ASN A 101 2.60 4.32 -6.73
CA ASN A 101 1.86 4.64 -5.52
C ASN A 101 2.68 5.51 -4.56
N TYR A 102 3.96 5.18 -4.34
CA TYR A 102 4.84 5.96 -3.47
C TYR A 102 5.01 7.41 -3.97
N GLU A 103 5.35 7.59 -5.25
CA GLU A 103 5.50 8.91 -5.87
C GLU A 103 4.19 9.71 -5.85
N TRP A 104 3.05 9.04 -6.11
CA TRP A 104 1.75 9.68 -6.03
C TRP A 104 1.39 10.11 -4.60
N ALA A 105 1.73 9.30 -3.59
CA ALA A 105 1.51 9.64 -2.19
C ALA A 105 2.28 10.91 -1.80
N LEU A 106 3.50 11.07 -2.30
CA LEU A 106 4.34 12.26 -2.06
C LEU A 106 3.84 13.51 -2.80
N THR A 107 3.34 13.36 -4.02
CA THR A 107 3.08 14.50 -4.93
C THR A 107 1.62 14.94 -5.00
N SER A 108 0.66 14.06 -4.68
CA SER A 108 -0.78 14.34 -4.87
C SER A 108 -1.37 15.38 -3.92
N GLY A 109 -0.67 15.70 -2.82
CA GLY A 109 -1.21 16.52 -1.72
C GLY A 109 -2.33 15.83 -0.92
N ARG A 110 -2.69 14.57 -1.24
CA ARG A 110 -3.76 13.83 -0.55
C ARG A 110 -3.46 13.60 0.94
N TYR A 111 -2.20 13.51 1.33
CA TYR A 111 -1.80 13.25 2.72
C TYR A 111 -1.19 14.48 3.41
N ALA A 112 -1.30 15.67 2.82
CA ALA A 112 -0.81 16.89 3.43
C ALA A 112 -1.52 17.16 4.77
N ALA A 113 -0.73 17.41 5.82
CA ALA A 113 -1.22 17.65 7.17
C ALA A 113 -2.15 18.89 7.27
N ALA A 114 -1.95 19.85 6.36
CA ALA A 114 -2.84 20.96 6.14
C ALA A 114 -3.32 20.92 4.68
N LYS A 115 -4.62 20.69 4.49
CA LYS A 115 -5.28 20.96 3.21
C LYS A 115 -6.05 22.26 3.36
N GLU A 116 -5.90 23.15 2.39
CA GLU A 116 -6.68 24.38 2.28
C GLU A 116 -7.61 24.31 1.07
N GLY A 117 -8.73 25.04 1.11
CA GLY A 117 -9.64 25.17 -0.02
C GLY A 117 -10.71 24.07 -0.13
N ALA A 118 -11.37 24.00 -1.30
CA ALA A 118 -12.58 23.21 -1.50
C ALA A 118 -12.42 21.70 -1.24
N VAL A 119 -11.22 21.15 -1.46
CA VAL A 119 -10.90 19.73 -1.20
C VAL A 119 -10.90 19.44 0.30
N ALA A 120 -10.35 20.34 1.12
CA ALA A 120 -10.38 20.22 2.57
C ALA A 120 -11.81 20.31 3.12
N THR A 121 -12.62 21.21 2.57
CA THR A 121 -14.04 21.37 2.92
C THR A 121 -14.86 20.14 2.56
N ALA A 122 -14.66 19.57 1.37
CA ALA A 122 -15.32 18.34 0.94
C ALA A 122 -14.95 17.16 1.84
N GLU A 123 -13.67 17.01 2.18
CA GLU A 123 -13.19 15.97 3.08
C GLU A 123 -13.73 16.14 4.52
N LEU A 124 -13.78 17.36 5.06
CA LEU A 124 -14.39 17.60 6.38
C LEU A 124 -15.89 17.29 6.40
N ALA A 125 -16.58 17.47 5.27
CA ALA A 125 -17.97 17.09 5.09
C ALA A 125 -18.17 15.57 4.86
N GLY A 126 -17.12 14.76 5.02
CA GLY A 126 -17.16 13.32 4.84
C GLY A 126 -17.10 12.86 3.40
N ARG A 127 -16.96 13.77 2.41
CA ARG A 127 -16.97 13.45 0.97
C ARG A 127 -15.55 13.24 0.42
N GLY A 128 -15.36 12.22 -0.42
CA GLY A 128 -14.08 11.83 -1.04
C GLY A 128 -13.45 10.51 -0.57
N SER A 129 -14.13 9.68 0.25
CA SER A 129 -13.75 8.27 0.48
C SER A 129 -14.45 7.34 -0.51
N VAL A 130 -14.02 6.08 -0.58
CA VAL A 130 -14.71 5.04 -1.37
C VAL A 130 -16.14 4.83 -0.86
N ASP A 131 -16.41 5.05 0.42
CA ASP A 131 -17.77 4.94 0.99
C ASP A 131 -18.74 5.96 0.39
N ASP A 132 -18.25 7.13 -0.05
CA ASP A 132 -19.09 8.11 -0.76
C ASP A 132 -19.49 7.65 -2.16
N LEU A 133 -18.70 6.77 -2.78
CA LEU A 133 -19.02 6.18 -4.09
C LEU A 133 -19.97 4.98 -3.95
N LEU A 134 -20.00 4.36 -2.76
CA LEU A 134 -20.82 3.17 -2.46
C LEU A 134 -22.18 3.50 -1.83
N THR A 135 -22.43 4.76 -1.47
CA THR A 135 -23.68 5.23 -0.85
C THR A 135 -24.74 5.73 -1.85
N VAL A 136 -24.64 5.34 -3.13
CA VAL A 136 -25.67 5.61 -4.15
C VAL A 136 -26.88 4.69 -4.00
#